data_AF-A0A7C1PAW8-F1
#
_entry.id   AF-A0A7C1PAW8-F1
#
_cell.length_a   1.000
_cell.length_b   1.000
_cell.length_c   1.000
_cell.angle_alpha   90.00
_cell.angle_beta   90.00
_cell.angle_gamma   90.00
#
_symmetry.space_group_name_H-M   'P 1'
#
loop_
_entity.id
_entity.type
_entity.pdbx_description
1 polymer ?
#
loop_
_entity_poly.entity_id
_entity_poly.type
_entity_poly.pdbx_seq_one_letter_code
_entity_poly.pdbx_strand_id
1 'polypeptide(L)'
;MSARILDLAGAVALVPDGASVGITAPPPMALVRALIRRRARDLHLIGVPAGGLALDLLIGAGCVRSVEASAVHLGEYGFAPHFSRAVETGAITLYDST
;
A
#
# COMPACT_ATOMS: atom_id res chain seq x y z
N MET A 1 -13.38 21.86 -11.55
CA MET A 1 -12.91 20.71 -10.74
C MET A 1 -13.89 20.52 -9.61
N SER A 2 -14.66 19.43 -9.58
CA SER A 2 -15.66 19.19 -8.52
C SER A 2 -14.99 18.39 -7.41
N ALA A 3 -14.76 19.02 -6.26
CA ALA A 3 -14.31 18.34 -5.06
C ALA A 3 -15.54 17.92 -4.23
N ARG A 4 -15.58 16.67 -3.78
CA ARG A 4 -16.61 16.16 -2.87
C ARG A 4 -16.00 15.94 -1.50
N ILE A 5 -16.71 16.37 -0.46
CA ILE A 5 -16.33 16.06 0.93
C ILE A 5 -16.98 14.72 1.28
N LEU A 6 -16.15 13.74 1.63
CA LEU A 6 -16.57 12.41 2.07
C LEU A 6 -15.99 12.16 3.46
N ASP A 7 -16.67 11.31 4.23
CA ASP A 7 -16.07 10.72 5.42
C ASP A 7 -15.06 9.61 5.04
N LEU A 8 -14.40 9.04 6.04
CA LEU A 8 -13.41 7.99 5.80
C LEU A 8 -14.03 6.75 5.14
N ALA A 9 -15.24 6.37 5.53
CA ALA A 9 -15.91 5.19 4.97
C ALA A 9 -16.22 5.39 3.47
N GLY A 10 -16.73 6.56 3.10
CA GLY A 10 -16.99 6.96 1.73
C GLY A 10 -15.72 7.00 0.89
N ALA A 11 -14.63 7.55 1.42
CA ALA A 11 -13.34 7.56 0.72
C ALA A 11 -12.78 6.14 0.49
N VAL A 12 -12.90 5.27 1.48
CA VAL A 12 -12.45 3.87 1.39
C VAL A 12 -13.25 3.08 0.36
N ALA A 13 -14.54 3.37 0.22
CA ALA A 13 -15.41 2.72 -0.78
C ALA A 13 -15.00 3.03 -2.23
N LEU A 14 -14.21 4.09 -2.47
CA LEU A 14 -13.71 4.44 -3.80
C LEU A 14 -12.53 3.57 -4.26
N VAL A 15 -11.97 2.75 -3.38
CA VAL A 15 -10.84 1.86 -3.69
C VAL A 15 -11.38 0.44 -3.82
N PRO A 16 -11.83 -0.07 -4.98
CA PRO A 16 -12.28 -1.44 -5.09
C PRO A 16 -11.14 -2.45 -4.83
N ASP A 17 -11.49 -3.70 -4.54
CA ASP A 17 -10.50 -4.78 -4.57
C ASP A 17 -9.92 -4.90 -5.99
N GLY A 18 -8.64 -5.26 -6.12
CA GLY A 18 -7.96 -5.25 -7.41
C GLY A 18 -7.46 -3.87 -7.87
N ALA A 19 -7.77 -2.78 -7.16
CA ALA A 19 -7.37 -1.43 -7.56
C ALA A 19 -5.83 -1.24 -7.59
N SER A 20 -5.38 -0.39 -8.49
CA SER A 20 -4.04 0.20 -8.45
C SER A 20 -4.06 1.48 -7.62
N VAL A 21 -3.24 1.54 -6.57
CA VAL A 21 -3.27 2.62 -5.58
C VAL A 21 -1.87 3.21 -5.44
N GLY A 22 -1.74 4.49 -5.83
CA GLY A 22 -0.56 5.28 -5.52
C GLY A 22 -0.57 5.72 -4.06
N ILE A 23 0.52 5.46 -3.34
CA ILE A 23 0.70 5.89 -1.95
C ILE A 23 1.81 6.94 -1.92
N THR A 24 1.45 8.15 -1.47
CA THR A 24 2.35 9.29 -1.37
C THR A 24 2.94 9.43 0.03
N ALA A 25 3.97 10.28 0.15
CA ALA A 25 4.45 10.79 1.43
C ALA A 25 3.90 12.22 1.66
N PRO A 26 3.33 12.54 2.83
CA PRO A 26 3.17 11.68 4.00
C PRO A 26 2.08 10.60 3.80
N PRO A 27 2.23 9.40 4.40
CA PRO A 27 1.32 8.30 4.17
C PRO A 27 -0.08 8.55 4.77
N PRO A 28 -1.18 8.26 4.06
CA PRO A 28 -2.55 8.45 4.54
C PRO A 28 -2.96 7.32 5.51
N MET A 29 -2.37 7.31 6.70
CA MET A 29 -2.49 6.19 7.65
C MET A 29 -3.91 5.87 8.10
N ALA A 30 -4.82 6.87 8.12
CA ALA A 30 -6.23 6.63 8.40
C ALA A 30 -6.89 5.77 7.31
N LEU A 31 -6.59 6.06 6.04
CA LEU A 31 -7.08 5.30 4.89
C LEU A 31 -6.47 3.90 4.86
N VAL A 32 -5.15 3.78 5.09
CA VAL A 32 -4.44 2.50 5.18
C VAL A 32 -5.09 1.58 6.21
N ARG A 33 -5.28 2.05 7.45
CA ARG A 33 -5.93 1.24 8.49
C ARG A 33 -7.37 0.88 8.15
N ALA A 34 -8.09 1.75 7.46
CA ALA A 34 -9.47 1.48 7.05
C ALA A 34 -9.54 0.44 5.93
N LEU A 35 -8.62 0.46 4.95
CA LEU A 35 -8.43 -0.58 3.94
C LEU A 35 -8.14 -1.94 4.58
N ILE A 36 -7.27 -1.96 5.58
CA ILE A 36 -6.97 -3.18 6.36
C ILE A 36 -8.21 -3.68 7.08
N ARG A 37 -8.95 -2.82 7.80
CA ARG A 37 -10.15 -3.21 8.55
C ARG A 37 -11.27 -3.77 7.67
N ARG A 38 -11.49 -3.20 6.48
CA ARG A 38 -12.45 -3.76 5.51
C ARG A 38 -11.94 -5.01 4.79
N ARG A 39 -10.67 -5.39 5.03
CA ARG A 39 -9.96 -6.49 4.38
C ARG A 39 -9.92 -6.33 2.85
N ALA A 40 -9.48 -5.16 2.38
CA ALA A 40 -9.23 -4.94 0.96
C ALA A 40 -8.30 -6.04 0.40
N ARG A 41 -8.48 -6.42 -0.86
CA ARG A 41 -7.75 -7.54 -1.47
C ARG A 41 -7.19 -7.18 -2.82
N ASP A 42 -6.18 -7.95 -3.21
CA ASP A 42 -5.59 -7.93 -4.53
C ASP A 42 -5.11 -6.53 -4.97
N LEU A 43 -4.68 -5.66 -4.06
CA LEU A 43 -4.23 -4.32 -4.42
C LEU A 43 -2.89 -4.36 -5.16
N HIS A 44 -2.75 -3.49 -6.16
CA HIS A 44 -1.46 -3.14 -6.75
C HIS A 44 -1.00 -1.80 -6.18
N LEU A 45 0.07 -1.81 -5.40
CA LEU A 45 0.55 -0.59 -4.74
C LEU A 45 1.68 0.05 -5.55
N ILE A 46 1.59 1.35 -5.77
CA ILE A 46 2.63 2.14 -6.42
C ILE A 46 3.25 3.06 -5.36
N GLY A 47 4.49 2.78 -4.98
CA GLY A 47 5.29 3.65 -4.11
C GLY A 47 5.90 4.75 -4.96
N VAL A 48 5.54 6.02 -4.73
CA VAL A 48 5.97 7.14 -5.59
C VAL A 48 7.11 7.93 -4.93
N PRO A 49 8.39 7.73 -5.30
CA PRO A 49 8.97 6.58 -6.02
C PRO A 49 9.34 5.40 -5.10
N ALA A 50 9.31 5.61 -3.78
CA ALA A 50 9.64 4.60 -2.78
C ALA A 50 8.45 4.31 -1.86
N GLY A 51 8.39 3.09 -1.36
CA GLY A 51 7.44 2.63 -0.35
C GLY A 51 7.98 2.76 1.07
N GLY A 52 7.07 2.74 2.04
CA GLY A 52 7.42 2.73 3.46
C GLY A 52 6.35 2.03 4.29
N LEU A 53 6.14 2.51 5.52
CA LEU A 53 5.25 1.87 6.50
C LEU A 53 3.84 1.57 5.97
N ALA A 54 3.27 2.46 5.16
CA ALA A 54 1.94 2.24 4.59
C ALA A 54 1.86 1.00 3.68
N LEU A 55 2.87 0.78 2.84
CA LEU A 55 2.96 -0.40 1.98
C LEU A 55 3.18 -1.64 2.85
N ASP A 56 4.14 -1.58 3.77
CA ASP A 56 4.50 -2.71 4.63
C ASP A 56 3.30 -3.21 5.46
N LEU A 57 2.48 -2.30 5.99
CA LEU A 57 1.25 -2.66 6.71
C LEU A 57 0.19 -3.32 5.81
N LEU A 58 -0.01 -2.83 4.59
CA LEU A 58 -0.96 -3.42 3.65
C LEU A 58 -0.50 -4.80 3.19
N ILE A 59 0.82 -4.98 2.97
CA ILE A 59 1.43 -6.27 2.64
C ILE A 59 1.26 -7.23 3.81
N GLY A 60 1.60 -6.81 5.03
CA GLY A 60 1.47 -7.61 6.25
C GLY A 60 0.03 -8.03 6.54
N ALA A 61 -0.95 -7.21 6.14
CA ALA A 61 -2.38 -7.50 6.25
C ALA A 61 -2.91 -8.44 5.14
N GLY A 62 -2.08 -8.83 4.16
CA GLY A 62 -2.50 -9.68 3.04
C GLY A 62 -3.40 -8.96 2.03
N CYS A 63 -3.34 -7.62 1.96
CA CYS A 63 -4.18 -6.84 1.06
C CYS A 63 -3.62 -6.72 -0.36
N VAL A 64 -2.38 -7.15 -0.61
CA VAL A 64 -1.57 -6.74 -1.76
C VAL A 64 -1.25 -7.94 -2.64
N ARG A 65 -1.50 -7.80 -3.96
CA ARG A 65 -1.03 -8.77 -4.98
C ARG A 65 0.33 -8.41 -5.54
N SER A 66 0.61 -7.10 -5.67
CA SER A 66 1.83 -6.62 -6.32
C SER A 66 2.23 -5.22 -5.87
N VAL A 67 3.51 -4.92 -6.00
CA VAL A 67 4.12 -3.65 -5.64
C VAL A 67 4.97 -3.15 -6.80
N GLU A 68 4.85 -1.86 -7.12
CA GLU A 68 5.73 -1.11 -8.00
C GLU A 68 6.43 -0.02 -7.17
N ALA A 69 7.75 -0.10 -7.02
CA ALA A 69 8.56 0.86 -6.25
C ALA A 69 10.06 0.66 -6.53
N SER A 70 10.87 1.72 -6.40
CA SER A 70 12.34 1.59 -6.43
C SER A 70 12.93 1.00 -5.14
N ALA A 71 12.27 1.21 -4.01
CA ALA A 71 12.63 0.62 -2.73
C ALA A 71 11.45 0.62 -1.77
N VAL A 72 11.45 -0.28 -0.77
CA VAL A 72 10.51 -0.23 0.36
C VAL A 72 11.29 -0.39 1.67
N HIS A 73 11.32 0.65 2.48
CA HIS A 73 12.06 0.67 3.75
C HIS A 73 11.39 1.57 4.79
N LEU A 74 11.74 1.39 6.05
CA LEU A 74 11.23 2.20 7.16
C LEU A 74 12.18 3.37 7.48
N GLY A 75 13.12 3.69 6.60
CA GLY A 75 14.08 4.77 6.81
C GLY A 75 15.08 4.38 7.90
N GLU A 76 15.25 5.21 8.92
CA GLU A 76 16.14 4.95 10.06
C GLU A 76 15.74 3.73 10.90
N TYR A 77 14.47 3.31 10.81
CA TYR A 77 13.96 2.13 11.51
C TYR A 77 14.30 0.81 10.79
N GLY A 78 15.01 0.87 9.66
CA GLY A 78 15.55 -0.28 8.95
C GLY A 78 14.65 -0.80 7.81
N PHE A 79 14.73 -2.11 7.58
CA PHE A 79 14.00 -2.78 6.50
C PHE A 79 12.50 -2.86 6.77
N ALA A 80 11.71 -2.96 5.70
CA ALA A 80 10.28 -3.22 5.76
C ALA A 80 10.03 -4.75 5.86
N PRO A 81 9.77 -5.30 7.05
CA PRO A 81 9.83 -6.74 7.28
C PRO A 81 8.74 -7.53 6.54
N HIS A 82 7.55 -6.96 6.36
CA HIS A 82 6.50 -7.64 5.61
C HIS A 82 6.79 -7.62 4.12
N PHE A 83 7.32 -6.52 3.59
CA PHE A 83 7.79 -6.43 2.22
C PHE A 83 8.90 -7.44 1.94
N SER A 84 9.99 -7.42 2.72
CA SER A 84 11.12 -8.34 2.54
C SER A 84 10.67 -9.79 2.53
N ARG A 85 9.89 -10.19 3.55
CA ARG A 85 9.34 -11.54 3.64
C ARG A 85 8.44 -11.88 2.44
N ALA A 86 7.59 -10.96 2.00
CA ALA A 86 6.64 -11.23 0.91
C ALA A 86 7.34 -11.36 -0.45
N VAL A 87 8.43 -10.63 -0.68
CA VAL A 87 9.28 -10.80 -1.86
C VAL A 87 10.02 -12.14 -1.79
N GLU A 88 10.65 -12.45 -0.66
CA GLU A 88 11.40 -13.69 -0.45
C GLU A 88 10.54 -14.95 -0.62
N THR A 89 9.28 -14.92 -0.17
CA THR A 89 8.36 -16.06 -0.30
C THR A 89 7.58 -16.09 -1.60
N GLY A 90 7.72 -15.07 -2.46
CA GLY A 90 6.92 -14.94 -3.68
C GLY A 90 5.43 -14.65 -3.42
N ALA A 91 5.09 -14.15 -2.23
CA ALA A 91 3.71 -13.81 -1.88
C ALA A 91 3.18 -12.56 -2.60
N ILE A 92 4.07 -11.72 -3.13
CA ILE A 92 3.74 -10.56 -3.97
C ILE A 92 4.60 -10.55 -5.23
N THR A 93 4.05 -10.00 -6.32
CA THR A 93 4.85 -9.64 -7.51
C THR A 93 5.48 -8.27 -7.31
N LEU A 94 6.80 -8.17 -7.48
CA LEU A 94 7.54 -6.91 -7.44
C LEU A 94 7.84 -6.44 -8.87
N TYR A 95 7.49 -5.18 -9.15
CA TYR A 95 7.92 -4.44 -10.34
C TYR A 95 8.95 -3.40 -9.89
N ASP A 96 10.19 -3.56 -10.34
CA ASP A 96 11.23 -2.56 -10.11
C ASP A 96 11.00 -1.34 -11.01
N SER A 97 11.15 -0.14 -10.44
CA SER A 97 10.92 1.15 -11.11
C SER A 97 12.21 1.95 -11.34
N THR A 98 13.37 1.29 -11.28
CA THR A 98 14.71 1.90 -11.45
C THR A 98 15.29 1.66 -12.84
#